data_AF-A0A811NTQ2-F1
#
_entry.id   AF-A0A811NTQ2-F1
#
_cell.length_a   1.000
_cell.length_b   1.000
_cell.length_c   1.000
_cell.angle_alpha   90.00
_cell.angle_beta   90.00
_cell.angle_gamma   90.00
#
_symmetry.space_group_name_H-M   'P 1'
#
loop_
_entity.id
_entity.type
_entity.pdbx_description
1 polymer ?
#
loop_
_entity_poly.entity_id
_entity_poly.type
_entity_poly.pdbx_seq_one_letter_code
_entity_poly.pdbx_strand_id
1 'polypeptide(L)'
;MSRLPSAELRVTLARGLLVGGHCYGPLHPADNIVANSVWYAAAFPLRPEDRIEADVICAQGTDRAARRSLDGLLACLLHVCPAFSPADALWQLCRSRADLRVATASARCARPSLLRTAEPEVVRAAFQVAAEAARHPDPAAFALFASSVLPCVERDVARLLVGKRGGLSSLDVDRLSKLLVPHPLPDELASCR
;
A
#
# COMPACT_ATOMS: atom_id res chain seq x y z
N MET A 1 21.64 -19.50 5.92
CA MET A 1 20.52 -20.34 5.44
C MET A 1 19.22 -19.67 5.84
N SER A 2 18.49 -19.09 4.88
CA SER A 2 17.15 -18.55 5.13
C SER A 2 16.19 -19.72 5.37
N ARG A 3 15.64 -19.82 6.59
CA ARG A 3 14.51 -20.71 6.84
C ARG A 3 13.30 -20.15 6.11
N LEU A 4 12.64 -20.98 5.32
CA LEU A 4 11.40 -20.59 4.64
C LEU A 4 10.37 -20.15 5.69
N PRO A 5 9.58 -19.09 5.43
CA PRO A 5 8.52 -18.69 6.33
C PRO A 5 7.50 -19.83 6.53
N SER A 6 6.87 -19.88 7.71
CA SER A 6 5.85 -20.89 8.01
C SER A 6 4.71 -20.86 6.97
N ALA A 7 4.02 -21.99 6.78
CA ALA A 7 2.87 -22.05 5.87
C ALA A 7 1.80 -21.00 6.23
N GLU A 8 1.56 -20.78 7.52
CA GLU A 8 0.64 -19.75 8.03
C GLU A 8 1.06 -18.33 7.63
N LEU A 9 2.35 -18.01 7.76
CA LEU A 9 2.88 -16.72 7.35
C LEU A 9 2.75 -16.53 5.83
N ARG A 10 2.98 -17.59 5.05
CA ARG A 10 2.82 -17.57 3.59
C ARG A 10 1.37 -17.30 3.17
N VAL A 11 0.39 -18.00 3.75
CA VAL A 11 -1.04 -17.78 3.46
C VAL A 11 -1.47 -16.37 3.84
N THR A 12 -1.06 -15.90 5.02
CA THR A 12 -1.42 -14.56 5.51
C THR A 12 -0.85 -13.47 4.61
N LEU A 13 0.42 -13.60 4.19
CA LEU A 13 1.05 -12.66 3.27
C LEU A 13 0.51 -12.75 1.84
N ALA A 14 0.13 -13.93 1.35
CA ALA A 14 -0.52 -14.08 0.05
C ALA A 14 -1.87 -13.35 0.01
N ARG A 15 -2.68 -13.47 1.07
CA ARG A 15 -3.89 -12.67 1.25
C ARG A 15 -3.58 -11.19 1.33
N GLY A 16 -2.59 -10.82 2.15
CA GLY A 16 -2.07 -9.46 2.25
C GLY A 16 -1.78 -8.87 0.87
N LEU A 17 -1.02 -9.59 0.06
CA LEU A 17 -0.62 -9.17 -1.28
C LEU A 17 -1.80 -9.00 -2.24
N LEU A 18 -2.71 -9.98 -2.28
CA LEU A 18 -3.82 -9.98 -3.23
C LEU A 18 -4.95 -9.00 -2.88
N VAL A 19 -5.11 -8.68 -1.60
CA VAL A 19 -6.24 -7.91 -1.08
C VAL A 19 -5.85 -6.48 -0.69
N GLY A 20 -4.72 -6.30 -0.01
CA GLY A 20 -4.26 -5.00 0.50
C GLY A 20 -2.95 -4.51 -0.13
N GLY A 21 -2.18 -5.38 -0.77
CA GLY A 21 -0.83 -5.15 -1.30
C GLY A 21 -0.75 -4.31 -2.56
N HIS A 22 -1.54 -3.24 -2.64
CA HIS A 22 -1.56 -2.36 -3.80
C HIS A 22 -0.37 -1.40 -3.82
N CYS A 23 0.00 -0.90 -5.01
CA CYS A 23 1.21 -0.07 -5.17
C CYS A 23 1.01 1.45 -4.96
N TYR A 24 -0.23 1.91 -4.77
CA TYR A 24 -0.49 3.31 -4.40
C TYR A 24 -0.16 3.56 -2.93
N GLY A 25 0.31 4.77 -2.62
CA GLY A 25 0.78 5.16 -1.29
C GLY A 25 1.92 6.17 -1.37
N PRO A 26 2.47 6.58 -0.22
CA PRO A 26 3.53 7.58 -0.14
C PRO A 26 4.94 7.04 -0.46
N LEU A 27 5.15 5.72 -0.51
CA LEU A 27 6.46 5.13 -0.79
C LEU A 27 6.68 4.92 -2.31
N HIS A 28 7.85 4.38 -2.66
CA HIS A 28 8.08 3.86 -4.00
C HIS A 28 7.10 2.69 -4.28
N PRO A 29 6.60 2.50 -5.51
CA PRO A 29 5.52 1.53 -5.79
C PRO A 29 5.80 0.10 -5.32
N ALA A 30 7.04 -0.37 -5.46
CA ALA A 30 7.44 -1.70 -4.99
C ALA A 30 7.41 -1.80 -3.45
N ASP A 31 7.79 -0.73 -2.76
CA ASP A 31 7.81 -0.67 -1.30
C ASP A 31 6.38 -0.55 -0.76
N ASN A 32 5.49 0.18 -1.44
CA ASN A 32 4.06 0.22 -1.12
C ASN A 32 3.45 -1.19 -1.21
N ILE A 33 3.73 -1.97 -2.26
CA ILE A 33 3.23 -3.34 -2.36
C ILE A 33 3.58 -4.13 -1.10
N VAL A 34 4.85 -4.10 -0.70
CA VAL A 34 5.34 -4.85 0.46
C VAL A 34 4.75 -4.33 1.77
N ALA A 35 4.84 -3.02 2.01
CA ALA A 35 4.34 -2.40 3.23
C ALA A 35 2.83 -2.60 3.37
N ASN A 36 2.05 -2.36 2.33
CA ASN A 36 0.60 -2.51 2.34
C ASN A 36 0.19 -3.99 2.52
N SER A 37 0.95 -4.94 1.93
CA SER A 37 0.72 -6.38 2.13
C SER A 37 0.90 -6.79 3.58
N VAL A 38 2.03 -6.39 4.19
CA VAL A 38 2.37 -6.73 5.57
C VAL A 38 1.44 -6.03 6.56
N TRP A 39 1.14 -4.75 6.32
CA TRP A 39 0.18 -4.00 7.13
C TRP A 39 -1.20 -4.66 7.09
N TYR A 40 -1.74 -4.97 5.91
CA TYR A 40 -3.06 -5.58 5.80
C TYR A 40 -3.12 -6.95 6.48
N ALA A 41 -2.07 -7.77 6.29
CA ALA A 41 -1.92 -9.05 6.98
C ALA A 41 -1.94 -8.93 8.51
N ALA A 42 -1.30 -7.89 9.06
CA ALA A 42 -1.18 -7.66 10.49
C ALA A 42 -2.42 -6.98 11.10
N ALA A 43 -3.01 -6.00 10.41
CA ALA A 43 -4.16 -5.24 10.87
C ALA A 43 -5.48 -6.03 10.77
N PHE A 44 -5.58 -6.95 9.80
CA PHE A 44 -6.76 -7.77 9.55
C PHE A 44 -6.41 -9.27 9.57
N PRO A 45 -6.02 -9.80 10.74
CA PRO A 45 -5.56 -11.17 10.85
C PRO A 45 -6.67 -12.17 10.48
N LEU A 46 -6.29 -13.20 9.74
CA LEU A 46 -7.20 -14.32 9.43
C LEU A 46 -7.55 -15.08 10.71
N ARG A 47 -8.84 -15.35 10.89
CA ARG A 47 -9.27 -16.33 11.89
C ARG A 47 -8.80 -17.72 11.46
N PRO A 48 -8.44 -18.61 12.40
CA PRO A 48 -8.07 -20.00 12.09
C PRO A 48 -9.09 -20.71 11.19
N GLU A 49 -10.38 -20.40 11.36
CA GLU A 49 -11.49 -21.03 10.62
C GLU A 49 -11.57 -20.61 9.14
N ASP A 50 -11.10 -19.41 8.78
CA ASP A 50 -11.26 -18.81 7.45
C ASP A 50 -10.07 -19.10 6.51
N ARG A 51 -9.19 -20.01 6.91
CA ARG A 51 -7.93 -20.28 6.21
C ARG A 51 -8.16 -21.19 5.01
N ILE A 52 -7.98 -20.62 3.82
CA ILE A 52 -7.84 -21.39 2.58
C ILE A 52 -6.36 -21.46 2.24
N GLU A 53 -5.81 -22.67 2.15
CA GLU A 53 -4.42 -22.89 1.71
C GLU A 53 -4.27 -22.49 0.24
N ALA A 54 -3.86 -21.25 0.00
CA ALA A 54 -3.35 -20.81 -1.30
C ALA A 54 -1.82 -20.86 -1.26
N ASP A 55 -1.25 -22.04 -1.52
CA ASP A 55 0.21 -22.22 -1.56
C ASP A 55 0.83 -21.55 -2.80
N VAL A 56 0.01 -21.15 -3.78
CA VAL A 56 0.43 -20.50 -5.03
C VAL A 56 -0.48 -19.31 -5.36
N ILE A 57 0.13 -18.15 -5.59
CA ILE A 57 -0.55 -16.97 -6.13
C ILE A 57 -0.76 -17.18 -7.63
N CYS A 58 -2.02 -17.23 -8.08
CA CYS A 58 -2.33 -17.41 -9.49
C CYS A 58 -2.12 -16.12 -10.31
N ALA A 59 -1.81 -16.28 -11.60
CA ALA A 59 -1.63 -15.16 -12.53
C ALA A 59 -2.86 -14.24 -12.60
N GLN A 60 -4.06 -14.81 -12.52
CA GLN A 60 -5.31 -14.04 -12.48
C GLN A 60 -5.42 -13.16 -11.22
N GLY A 61 -4.92 -13.64 -10.08
CA GLY A 61 -4.86 -12.91 -8.83
C GLY A 61 -3.91 -11.72 -8.93
N THR A 62 -2.71 -11.94 -9.49
CA THR A 62 -1.75 -10.87 -9.73
C THR A 62 -2.25 -9.83 -10.73
N ASP A 63 -2.90 -10.26 -11.82
CA ASP A 63 -3.47 -9.34 -12.82
C ASP A 63 -4.56 -8.46 -12.22
N ARG A 64 -5.41 -9.05 -11.37
CA ARG A 64 -6.46 -8.31 -10.65
C ARG A 64 -5.85 -7.31 -9.68
N ALA A 65 -4.83 -7.71 -8.92
CA ALA A 65 -4.12 -6.81 -8.00
C ALA A 65 -3.42 -5.67 -8.74
N ALA A 66 -2.82 -5.95 -9.90
CA ALA A 66 -2.18 -4.94 -10.75
C ALA A 66 -3.19 -3.92 -11.30
N ARG A 67 -4.34 -4.38 -11.84
CA ARG A 67 -5.42 -3.50 -12.33
C ARG A 67 -5.97 -2.60 -11.22
N ARG A 68 -6.28 -3.18 -10.06
CA ARG A 68 -6.74 -2.43 -8.88
C ARG A 68 -5.72 -1.40 -8.39
N SER A 69 -4.43 -1.75 -8.46
CA SER A 69 -3.38 -0.81 -8.13
C SER A 69 -3.34 0.37 -9.10
N LEU A 70 -3.51 0.13 -10.41
CA LEU A 70 -3.63 1.18 -11.41
C LEU A 70 -4.86 2.06 -11.18
N ASP A 71 -6.01 1.46 -10.87
CA ASP A 71 -7.25 2.19 -10.56
C ASP A 71 -7.03 3.15 -9.37
N GLY A 72 -6.41 2.65 -8.29
CA GLY A 72 -6.09 3.45 -7.11
C GLY A 72 -5.07 4.57 -7.38
N LEU A 73 -4.02 4.29 -8.16
CA LEU A 73 -3.04 5.31 -8.57
C LEU A 73 -3.70 6.42 -9.39
N LEU A 74 -4.54 6.05 -10.36
CA LEU A 74 -5.23 6.99 -11.24
C LEU A 74 -6.19 7.86 -10.44
N ALA A 75 -7.00 7.25 -9.56
CA ALA A 75 -7.94 7.96 -8.72
C ALA A 75 -7.23 8.91 -7.73
N CYS A 76 -6.14 8.47 -7.12
CA CYS A 76 -5.30 9.31 -6.26
C CYS A 76 -4.78 10.53 -7.02
N LEU A 77 -4.17 10.31 -8.19
CA LEU A 77 -3.56 11.38 -8.99
C LEU A 77 -4.60 12.38 -9.48
N LEU A 78 -5.77 11.93 -9.93
CA LEU A 78 -6.87 12.81 -10.34
C LEU A 78 -7.44 13.60 -9.17
N HIS A 79 -7.49 13.02 -7.97
CA HIS A 79 -7.94 13.72 -6.78
C HIS A 79 -7.00 14.87 -6.39
N VAL A 80 -5.68 14.61 -6.37
CA VAL A 80 -4.69 15.63 -6.02
C VAL A 80 -4.39 16.61 -7.15
N CYS A 81 -4.68 16.24 -8.40
CA CYS A 81 -4.50 17.07 -9.59
C CYS A 81 -5.77 17.07 -10.46
N PRO A 82 -6.83 17.78 -10.05
CA PRO A 82 -8.11 17.79 -10.78
C PRO A 82 -8.02 18.37 -12.19
N ALA A 83 -6.93 19.07 -12.52
CA ALA A 83 -6.67 19.61 -13.85
C ALA A 83 -6.29 18.54 -14.88
N PHE A 84 -5.94 17.33 -14.46
CA PHE A 84 -5.62 16.24 -15.37
C PHE A 84 -6.88 15.59 -15.95
N SER A 85 -6.84 15.31 -17.24
CA SER A 85 -7.73 14.30 -17.82
C SER A 85 -7.27 12.89 -17.39
N PRO A 86 -8.14 11.86 -17.44
CA PRO A 86 -7.72 10.48 -17.18
C PRO A 86 -6.57 10.02 -18.08
N ALA A 87 -6.53 10.47 -19.35
CA ALA A 87 -5.46 10.16 -20.28
C ALA A 87 -4.12 10.79 -19.87
N ASP A 88 -4.12 12.06 -19.45
CA ASP A 88 -2.92 12.76 -18.98
C ASP A 88 -2.39 12.13 -17.68
N ALA A 89 -3.29 11.77 -16.77
CA ALA A 89 -2.93 11.11 -15.53
C ALA A 89 -2.30 9.73 -15.79
N LEU A 90 -2.86 8.91 -16.69
CA LEU A 90 -2.26 7.64 -17.11
C LEU A 90 -0.89 7.84 -17.75
N TRP A 91 -0.76 8.78 -18.68
CA TRP A 91 0.51 9.11 -19.32
C TRP A 91 1.57 9.50 -18.28
N GLN A 92 1.17 10.30 -17.30
CA GLN A 92 2.05 10.75 -16.23
C GLN A 92 2.47 9.59 -15.32
N LEU A 93 1.54 8.71 -14.93
CA LEU A 93 1.85 7.51 -14.17
C LEU A 93 2.82 6.58 -14.92
N CYS A 94 2.66 6.41 -16.23
CA CYS A 94 3.60 5.65 -17.05
C CYS A 94 5.01 6.26 -17.01
N ARG A 95 5.13 7.59 -17.19
CA ARG A 95 6.42 8.30 -17.14
C ARG A 95 7.09 8.21 -15.76
N SER A 96 6.29 8.25 -14.71
CA SER A 96 6.74 8.20 -13.32
C SER A 96 6.94 6.78 -12.79
N ARG A 97 6.77 5.75 -13.65
CA ARG A 97 6.84 4.33 -13.25
C ARG A 97 5.93 4.02 -12.06
N ALA A 98 4.71 4.56 -12.09
CA ALA A 98 3.72 4.49 -11.03
C ALA A 98 4.08 5.17 -9.69
N ASP A 99 5.23 5.85 -9.57
CA ASP A 99 5.56 6.57 -8.34
C ASP A 99 4.72 7.86 -8.24
N LEU A 100 3.76 7.88 -7.31
CA LEU A 100 2.85 9.01 -7.10
C LEU A 100 3.58 10.30 -6.70
N ARG A 101 4.71 10.22 -5.99
CA ARG A 101 5.48 11.42 -5.61
C ARG A 101 6.10 12.06 -6.84
N VAL A 102 6.65 11.24 -7.74
CA VAL A 102 7.21 11.72 -9.02
C VAL A 102 6.10 12.22 -9.94
N ALA A 103 4.98 11.49 -9.99
CA ALA A 103 3.82 11.85 -10.81
C ALA A 103 3.26 13.22 -10.41
N THR A 104 3.04 13.42 -9.11
CA THR A 104 2.51 14.68 -8.54
C THR A 104 3.51 15.82 -8.61
N ALA A 105 4.81 15.58 -8.41
CA ALA A 105 5.84 16.62 -8.51
C ALA A 105 5.99 17.17 -9.93
N SER A 106 5.71 16.36 -10.97
CA SER A 106 5.79 16.83 -12.36
C SER A 106 4.45 17.33 -12.92
N ALA A 107 3.35 17.15 -12.18
CA ALA A 107 2.07 17.76 -12.50
C ALA A 107 2.19 19.28 -12.30
N ARG A 108 2.22 20.01 -13.42
CA ARG A 108 2.55 21.44 -13.53
C ARG A 108 1.48 22.39 -12.93
N CYS A 109 1.15 22.24 -11.66
CA CYS A 109 0.59 23.32 -10.84
C CYS A 109 1.67 23.70 -9.81
N ALA A 110 2.05 24.98 -9.75
CA ALA A 110 3.29 25.45 -9.15
C ALA A 110 3.39 25.35 -7.61
N ARG A 111 3.41 24.14 -7.05
CA ARG A 111 4.00 23.82 -5.73
C ARG A 111 4.62 22.41 -5.76
N PRO A 112 5.92 22.27 -5.45
CA PRO A 112 6.55 20.96 -5.37
C PRO A 112 5.85 20.07 -4.33
N SER A 113 5.54 18.84 -4.71
CA SER A 113 5.11 17.76 -3.83
C SER A 113 3.78 18.01 -3.10
N LEU A 114 2.65 18.02 -3.82
CA LEU A 114 1.32 18.08 -3.21
C LEU A 114 1.13 17.01 -2.12
N LEU A 115 1.61 15.78 -2.31
CA LEU A 115 1.55 14.76 -1.25
C LEU A 115 2.40 15.06 0.01
N ARG A 116 3.33 16.02 -0.06
CA ARG A 116 4.23 16.43 1.04
C ARG A 116 3.96 17.84 1.57
N THR A 117 3.14 18.62 0.86
CA THR A 117 2.85 20.04 1.16
C THR A 117 1.35 20.34 1.22
N ALA A 118 0.50 19.42 0.75
CA ALA A 118 -0.94 19.52 0.95
C ALA A 118 -1.28 19.27 2.42
N GLU A 119 -2.41 19.84 2.82
CA GLU A 119 -3.01 19.61 4.11
C GLU A 119 -3.17 18.10 4.36
N PRO A 120 -2.88 17.60 5.58
CA PRO A 120 -2.98 16.17 5.92
C PRO A 120 -4.33 15.56 5.53
N GLU A 121 -5.41 16.33 5.63
CA GLU A 121 -6.76 15.92 5.24
C GLU A 121 -6.92 15.67 3.74
N VAL A 122 -6.28 16.47 2.89
CA VAL A 122 -6.31 16.28 1.43
C VAL A 122 -5.54 15.01 1.04
N VAL A 123 -4.41 14.75 1.70
CA VAL A 123 -3.62 13.53 1.47
C VAL A 123 -4.40 12.29 1.92
N ARG A 124 -5.04 12.35 3.09
CA ARG A 124 -5.90 11.29 3.61
C ARG A 124 -7.08 11.01 2.67
N ALA A 125 -7.79 12.04 2.22
CA ALA A 125 -8.89 11.90 1.27
C ALA A 125 -8.43 11.29 -0.07
N ALA A 126 -7.26 11.69 -0.59
CA ALA A 126 -6.70 11.11 -1.80
C ALA A 126 -6.42 9.61 -1.67
N PHE A 127 -5.87 9.16 -0.53
CA PHE A 127 -5.65 7.74 -0.27
C PHE A 127 -6.94 6.95 -0.04
N GLN A 128 -7.97 7.58 0.54
CA GLN A 128 -9.27 6.95 0.66
C GLN A 128 -9.89 6.69 -0.72
N VAL A 129 -9.93 7.70 -1.58
CA VAL A 129 -10.43 7.58 -2.96
C VAL A 129 -9.62 6.55 -3.76
N ALA A 130 -8.30 6.50 -3.56
CA ALA A 130 -7.45 5.48 -4.15
C ALA A 130 -7.86 4.06 -3.72
N ALA A 131 -8.07 3.87 -2.42
CA ALA A 131 -8.43 2.58 -1.86
C ALA A 131 -9.85 2.14 -2.26
N GLU A 132 -10.79 3.07 -2.38
CA GLU A 132 -12.13 2.81 -2.92
C GLU A 132 -12.06 2.35 -4.38
N ALA A 133 -11.33 3.07 -5.23
CA ALA A 133 -11.14 2.70 -6.64
C ALA A 133 -10.47 1.33 -6.81
N ALA A 134 -9.49 1.03 -5.95
CA ALA A 134 -8.82 -0.26 -5.90
C ALA A 134 -9.68 -1.39 -5.30
N ARG A 135 -10.87 -1.08 -4.76
CA ARG A 135 -11.75 -2.01 -4.05
C ARG A 135 -11.07 -2.66 -2.83
N HIS A 136 -10.32 -1.85 -2.09
CA HIS A 136 -9.78 -2.25 -0.80
C HIS A 136 -10.96 -2.55 0.17
N PRO A 137 -10.88 -3.60 1.00
CA PRO A 137 -12.00 -3.97 1.88
C PRO A 137 -12.35 -2.91 2.93
N ASP A 138 -11.36 -2.13 3.35
CA ASP A 138 -11.54 -1.02 4.29
C ASP A 138 -10.74 0.20 3.81
N PRO A 139 -11.31 1.05 2.94
CA PRO A 139 -10.62 2.20 2.39
C PRO A 139 -10.24 3.25 3.44
N ALA A 140 -11.06 3.41 4.49
CA ALA A 140 -10.83 4.40 5.55
C ALA A 140 -9.64 4.01 6.42
N ALA A 141 -9.56 2.74 6.83
CA ALA A 141 -8.40 2.21 7.56
C ALA A 141 -7.11 2.36 6.76
N PHE A 142 -7.16 2.05 5.46
CA PHE A 142 -6.00 2.24 4.58
C PHE A 142 -5.59 3.70 4.53
N ALA A 143 -6.54 4.62 4.32
CA ALA A 143 -6.26 6.04 4.22
C ALA A 143 -5.57 6.59 5.48
N LEU A 144 -6.09 6.23 6.66
CA LEU A 144 -5.49 6.61 7.94
C LEU A 144 -4.07 6.07 8.06
N PHE A 145 -3.86 4.78 7.78
CA PHE A 145 -2.54 4.15 7.81
C PHE A 145 -1.55 4.84 6.85
N ALA A 146 -1.95 5.05 5.60
CA ALA A 146 -1.10 5.61 4.57
C ALA A 146 -0.75 7.09 4.81
N SER A 147 -1.67 7.88 5.40
CA SER A 147 -1.44 9.29 5.67
C SER A 147 -0.74 9.57 7.00
N SER A 148 -0.89 8.69 8.01
CA SER A 148 -0.35 8.94 9.37
C SER A 148 0.85 8.08 9.74
N VAL A 149 0.85 6.79 9.38
CA VAL A 149 1.88 5.83 9.84
C VAL A 149 3.05 5.81 8.87
N LEU A 150 2.79 5.56 7.57
CA LEU A 150 3.84 5.38 6.57
C LEU A 150 4.85 6.54 6.49
N PRO A 151 4.45 7.82 6.54
CA PRO A 151 5.41 8.93 6.54
C PRO A 151 6.36 8.92 7.76
N CYS A 152 5.89 8.44 8.91
CA CYS A 152 6.69 8.37 10.14
C CYS A 152 7.73 7.26 10.11
N VAL A 153 7.46 6.16 9.39
CA VAL A 153 8.32 4.97 9.34
C VAL A 153 9.01 4.75 7.99
N GLU A 154 8.85 5.68 7.03
CA GLU A 154 9.37 5.56 5.65
C GLU A 154 10.86 5.15 5.62
N ARG A 155 11.69 5.81 6.42
CA ARG A 155 13.14 5.53 6.45
C ARG A 155 13.45 4.13 6.96
N ASP A 156 12.70 3.65 7.95
CA ASP A 156 12.93 2.34 8.55
C ASP A 156 12.38 1.22 7.65
N VAL A 157 11.23 1.44 7.00
CA VAL A 157 10.73 0.56 5.94
C VAL A 157 11.76 0.46 4.81
N ALA A 158 12.23 1.59 4.28
CA ALA A 158 13.22 1.59 3.21
C ALA A 158 14.50 0.82 3.60
N ARG A 159 15.04 1.05 4.81
CA ARG A 159 16.21 0.32 5.32
C ARG A 159 16.00 -1.19 5.39
N LEU A 160 14.80 -1.63 5.79
CA LEU A 160 14.48 -3.06 5.87
C LEU A 160 14.34 -3.71 4.49
N LEU A 161 13.90 -2.96 3.48
CA LEU A 161 13.70 -3.44 2.12
C LEU A 161 14.97 -3.34 1.24
N VAL A 162 15.91 -2.48 1.59
CA VAL A 162 17.18 -2.29 0.85
C VAL A 162 17.91 -3.63 0.66
N GLY A 163 18.23 -3.95 -0.60
CA GLY A 163 19.04 -5.11 -0.94
C GLY A 163 18.34 -6.47 -0.80
N LYS A 164 17.04 -6.52 -0.45
CA LYS A 164 16.27 -7.76 -0.26
C LYS A 164 15.80 -8.41 -1.57
N ARG A 165 16.70 -8.49 -2.57
CA ARG A 165 16.40 -9.09 -3.89
C ARG A 165 16.04 -10.58 -3.82
N GLY A 166 16.48 -11.28 -2.76
CA GLY A 166 16.16 -12.69 -2.50
C GLY A 166 14.89 -12.92 -1.67
N GLY A 167 14.10 -11.88 -1.41
CA GLY A 167 12.89 -11.95 -0.58
C GLY A 167 13.11 -11.58 0.89
N LEU A 168 12.02 -11.43 1.62
CA LEU A 168 12.01 -11.11 3.05
C LEU A 168 12.07 -12.39 3.88
N SER A 169 12.87 -12.36 4.95
CA SER A 169 12.82 -13.42 5.97
C SER A 169 11.59 -13.23 6.88
N SER A 170 11.18 -14.27 7.62
CA SER A 170 10.12 -14.14 8.63
C SER A 170 10.43 -13.04 9.65
N LEU A 171 11.70 -12.90 10.06
CA LEU A 171 12.14 -11.84 10.97
C LEU A 171 11.98 -10.45 10.36
N ASP A 172 12.24 -10.29 9.06
CA ASP A 172 12.03 -9.00 8.38
C ASP A 172 10.53 -8.65 8.36
N VAL A 173 9.67 -9.64 8.10
CA VAL A 173 8.21 -9.46 8.11
C VAL A 173 7.71 -9.09 9.50
N ASP A 174 8.18 -9.76 10.55
CA ASP A 174 7.82 -9.42 11.94
C ASP A 174 8.24 -8.01 12.33
N ARG A 175 9.42 -7.57 11.88
CA ARG A 175 9.89 -6.19 12.10
C ARG A 175 9.03 -5.17 11.37
N LEU A 176 8.69 -5.43 10.10
CA LEU A 176 7.79 -4.58 9.33
C LEU A 176 6.40 -4.51 9.98
N SER A 177 5.83 -5.64 10.38
CA SER A 177 4.52 -5.70 11.05
C SER A 177 4.47 -4.80 12.29
N LYS A 178 5.48 -4.88 13.16
CA LYS A 178 5.59 -4.03 14.36
C LYS A 178 5.72 -2.54 14.05
N LEU A 179 6.41 -2.19 12.96
CA LEU A 179 6.55 -0.79 12.53
C LEU A 179 5.25 -0.24 11.93
N LEU A 180 4.52 -1.07 11.18
CA LEU A 180 3.35 -0.65 10.41
C LEU A 180 2.04 -0.67 11.22
N VAL A 181 1.99 -1.44 12.31
CA VAL A 181 0.85 -1.50 13.23
C VAL A 181 1.32 -1.12 14.64
N PRO A 182 1.59 0.17 14.91
CA PRO A 182 2.00 0.61 16.24
C PRO A 182 0.89 0.30 17.26
N HIS A 183 1.28 -0.23 18.42
CA HIS A 183 0.36 -0.51 19.51
C HIS A 183 0.21 0.69 20.46
N PRO A 184 -1.01 1.00 20.95
CA PRO A 184 -2.28 0.36 20.61
C PRO A 184 -2.85 0.87 19.27
N LEU A 185 -3.64 0.02 18.59
CA LEU A 185 -4.40 0.39 17.40
C LEU A 185 -5.29 1.61 17.73
N PRO A 186 -5.34 2.66 16.89
CA PRO A 186 -6.30 3.74 17.04
C PRO A 186 -7.73 3.18 17.14
N ASP A 187 -8.54 3.72 18.06
CA ASP A 187 -9.91 3.23 18.35
C ASP A 187 -10.81 3.11 17.10
N GLU A 188 -10.51 3.89 16.05
CA GLU A 188 -11.20 3.84 14.75
C GLU A 188 -11.08 2.47 14.06
N LEU A 189 -9.92 1.81 14.18
CA LEU A 189 -9.68 0.46 13.62
C LEU A 189 -10.28 -0.66 14.49
N ALA A 190 -10.63 -0.37 15.75
CA ALA A 190 -11.27 -1.34 16.64
C ALA A 190 -12.77 -1.50 16.34
N SER A 191 -13.39 -0.50 15.70
CA SER A 191 -14.82 -0.50 15.37
C SER A 191 -15.23 -1.38 14.18
N CYS A 192 -14.26 -1.81 13.36
CA CYS A 192 -14.49 -2.67 12.18
C CYS A 192 -14.36 -4.18 12.46
N ARG A 193 -14.53 -4.60 13.73
CA ARG A 193 -14.48 -6.02 14.14
C ARG A 193 -15.85 -6.69 14.14
#